data_AF-A0A946KQP4-F1
#
_entry.id   AF-A0A946KQP4-F1
#
_cell.length_a   1.000
_cell.length_b   1.000
_cell.length_c   1.000
_cell.angle_alpha   90.00
_cell.angle_beta   90.00
_cell.angle_gamma   90.00
#
_symmetry.space_group_name_H-M   'P 1'
#
loop_
_entity.id
_entity.type
_entity.pdbx_description
1 polymer ?
#
loop_
_entity_poly.entity_id
_entity_poly.type
_entity_poly.pdbx_seq_one_letter_code
_entity_poly.pdbx_strand_id
1 'polypeptide(L)'
;MKKTLQSILAVLFLSIGISADAQTRYLDDVFTGVTVTSDVVYANNISILPMLQGLPPAATDLVCDIYEPTGDTATNRPVIIVSHTGSFLPPVLNGQPTGSKTDLSIVEQCTRWAQKGYVAVSMTNRLGWNPTSTDQNTRTSTLMQAAYRGIQDARSMIRFMRQDEANGDNYGIDGSKIVMGGHGTGAYLALGVATLDTSAELFLPKFLDLTDPANPVPYIYPPVFGNIWGTDMGYIPVTDTAGNYVLDSLGNPVMAPFALPNNV
;
A
#
# COMPACT_ATOMS: atom_id res chain seq x y z
N MET A 1 -52.55 -40.68 26.69
CA MET A 1 -51.37 -40.32 27.51
C MET A 1 -50.07 -40.87 26.95
N LYS A 2 -49.90 -42.20 26.75
CA LYS A 2 -48.65 -42.77 26.19
C LYS A 2 -48.25 -42.22 24.81
N LYS A 3 -49.18 -42.16 23.85
CA LYS A 3 -48.90 -41.63 22.50
C LYS A 3 -48.54 -40.13 22.52
N THR A 4 -49.22 -39.35 23.36
CA THR A 4 -48.93 -37.92 23.54
C THR A 4 -47.55 -37.68 24.15
N LEU A 5 -47.16 -38.50 25.13
CA LEU A 5 -45.83 -38.43 25.75
C LEU A 5 -44.71 -38.85 24.78
N GLN A 6 -44.96 -39.87 23.95
CA GLN A 6 -44.04 -40.30 22.89
C GLN A 6 -43.85 -39.23 21.81
N SER A 7 -44.92 -38.52 21.42
CA SER A 7 -44.84 -37.41 20.47
C SER A 7 -44.07 -36.22 21.04
N ILE A 8 -44.28 -35.87 22.31
CA ILE A 8 -43.52 -34.78 22.97
C ILE A 8 -42.04 -35.14 23.07
N LEU A 9 -41.71 -36.39 23.42
CA LEU A 9 -40.33 -36.86 23.53
C LEU A 9 -39.63 -36.88 22.16
N ALA A 10 -40.34 -37.24 21.08
CA ALA A 10 -39.81 -37.19 19.72
C ALA A 10 -39.52 -35.76 19.25
N VAL A 11 -40.37 -34.78 19.59
CA VAL A 11 -40.11 -33.35 19.31
C VAL A 11 -38.92 -32.85 20.12
N LEU A 12 -38.80 -33.26 21.39
CA LEU A 12 -37.65 -32.91 22.24
C LEU A 12 -36.34 -33.46 21.68
N PHE A 13 -36.32 -34.72 21.20
CA PHE A 13 -35.14 -35.31 20.56
C PHE A 13 -34.81 -34.67 19.20
N LEU A 14 -35.81 -34.22 18.42
CA LEU A 14 -35.58 -33.43 17.20
C LEU A 14 -34.94 -32.06 17.51
N SER A 15 -35.26 -31.45 18.65
CA SER A 15 -34.67 -30.17 19.07
C SER A 15 -33.26 -30.29 19.67
N ILE A 16 -32.81 -31.49 20.06
CA ILE A 16 -31.47 -31.72 20.64
C ILE A 16 -30.38 -31.85 19.56
N GLY A 17 -30.76 -31.96 18.27
CA GLY A 17 -29.83 -32.19 17.17
C GLY A 17 -29.45 -30.96 16.33
N ILE A 18 -29.96 -29.77 16.62
CA ILE A 18 -29.59 -28.55 15.87
C ILE A 18 -28.38 -27.89 16.55
N SER A 19 -27.22 -28.50 16.42
CA SER A 19 -25.97 -27.74 16.46
C SER A 19 -25.87 -27.02 15.13
N ALA A 20 -26.46 -25.84 15.02
CA ALA A 20 -26.10 -24.94 13.93
C ALA A 20 -24.65 -24.51 14.21
N ASP A 21 -23.70 -24.98 13.41
CA ASP A 21 -22.39 -24.35 13.36
C ASP A 21 -22.61 -22.91 12.93
N ALA A 22 -22.67 -22.01 13.92
CA ALA A 22 -22.79 -20.59 13.68
C ALA A 22 -21.48 -20.14 13.04
N GLN A 23 -21.55 -19.65 11.80
CA GLN A 23 -20.39 -19.06 11.15
C GLN A 23 -19.82 -17.95 12.04
N THR A 24 -18.52 -18.01 12.30
CA THR A 24 -17.84 -17.01 13.10
C THR A 24 -17.31 -15.91 12.20
N ARG A 25 -17.87 -14.71 12.32
CA ARG A 25 -17.39 -13.52 11.60
C ARG A 25 -15.89 -13.36 11.79
N TYR A 26 -15.21 -12.92 10.72
CA TYR A 26 -13.76 -12.74 10.61
C TYR A 26 -12.94 -14.03 10.52
N LEU A 27 -13.59 -15.20 10.61
CA LEU A 27 -12.97 -16.52 10.42
C LEU A 27 -13.61 -17.27 9.24
N ASP A 28 -14.94 -17.35 9.23
CA ASP A 28 -15.73 -18.08 8.23
C ASP A 28 -16.27 -17.14 7.15
N ASP A 29 -16.59 -17.69 5.97
CA ASP A 29 -17.21 -16.94 4.87
C ASP A 29 -18.70 -16.70 5.22
N VAL A 30 -19.01 -15.55 5.82
CA VAL A 30 -20.36 -15.17 6.30
C VAL A 30 -21.20 -14.52 5.20
N PHE A 31 -20.55 -13.79 4.30
CA PHE A 31 -21.22 -13.07 3.22
C PHE A 31 -21.01 -13.78 1.88
N THR A 32 -22.07 -13.85 1.07
CA THR A 32 -22.01 -14.46 -0.26
C THR A 32 -21.69 -13.44 -1.36
N GLY A 33 -21.93 -12.15 -1.11
CA GLY A 33 -21.70 -11.05 -2.03
C GLY A 33 -20.63 -10.08 -1.53
N VAL A 34 -19.87 -9.51 -2.47
CA VAL A 34 -18.88 -8.46 -2.23
C VAL A 34 -19.15 -7.31 -3.19
N THR A 35 -19.19 -6.10 -2.64
CA THR A 35 -19.23 -4.84 -3.38
C THR A 35 -17.80 -4.34 -3.55
N VAL A 36 -17.42 -3.94 -4.76
CA VAL A 36 -16.09 -3.39 -5.05
C VAL A 36 -16.23 -1.95 -5.51
N THR A 37 -15.59 -1.03 -4.79
CA THR A 37 -15.41 0.35 -5.22
C THR A 37 -14.02 0.49 -5.81
N SER A 38 -13.95 0.64 -7.14
CA SER A 38 -12.69 0.63 -7.87
C SER A 38 -12.09 2.02 -8.05
N ASP A 39 -10.77 2.05 -8.18
CA ASP A 39 -9.96 3.23 -8.54
C ASP A 39 -10.17 4.44 -7.60
N VAL A 40 -10.34 4.16 -6.30
CA VAL A 40 -10.38 5.18 -5.25
C VAL A 40 -9.00 5.81 -5.13
N VAL A 41 -8.90 7.09 -5.41
CA VAL A 41 -7.65 7.86 -5.24
C VAL A 41 -7.40 8.06 -3.75
N TYR A 42 -6.32 7.46 -3.24
CA TYR A 42 -5.95 7.58 -1.82
C TYR A 42 -4.77 8.52 -1.58
N ALA A 43 -4.00 8.88 -2.61
CA ALA A 43 -2.86 9.78 -2.53
C ALA A 43 -2.47 10.31 -3.93
N ASN A 44 -1.74 11.43 -3.97
CA ASN A 44 -1.07 11.95 -5.17
C ASN A 44 0.40 12.22 -4.85
N ASN A 45 1.32 11.72 -5.69
CA ASN A 45 2.75 11.90 -5.45
C ASN A 45 3.56 11.85 -6.75
N ILE A 46 4.85 12.19 -6.68
CA ILE A 46 5.71 12.27 -7.87
C ILE A 46 6.23 10.87 -8.25
N SER A 47 5.89 10.44 -9.47
CA SER A 47 6.37 9.21 -10.09
C SER A 47 7.64 9.45 -10.90
N ILE A 48 8.56 8.49 -10.84
CA ILE A 48 9.76 8.46 -11.69
C ILE A 48 9.65 7.44 -12.82
N LEU A 49 8.56 6.67 -12.89
CA LEU A 49 8.36 5.70 -13.96
C LEU A 49 8.54 6.31 -15.37
N PRO A 50 8.08 7.55 -15.65
CA PRO A 50 8.30 8.17 -16.96
C PRO A 50 9.79 8.36 -17.34
N MET A 51 10.70 8.42 -16.36
CA MET A 51 12.14 8.54 -16.62
C MET A 51 12.69 7.33 -17.38
N LEU A 52 12.07 6.15 -17.27
CA LEU A 52 12.45 4.97 -18.05
C LEU A 52 12.17 5.14 -19.55
N GLN A 53 11.37 6.13 -19.92
CA GLN A 53 11.02 6.49 -21.28
C GLN A 53 11.66 7.83 -21.71
N GLY A 54 12.60 8.36 -20.92
CA GLY A 54 13.25 9.65 -21.18
C GLY A 54 12.37 10.87 -20.90
N LEU A 55 11.28 10.70 -20.15
CA LEU A 55 10.38 11.79 -19.74
C LEU A 55 10.69 12.25 -18.31
N PRO A 56 10.35 13.51 -17.96
CA PRO A 56 10.57 14.00 -16.59
C PRO A 56 9.67 13.28 -15.57
N PRO A 57 10.04 13.28 -14.27
CA PRO A 57 9.11 12.90 -13.20
C PRO A 57 7.79 13.66 -13.29
N ALA A 58 6.70 13.01 -12.95
CA ALA A 58 5.36 13.58 -13.05
C ALA A 58 4.49 13.17 -11.86
N ALA A 59 3.57 14.05 -11.46
CA ALA A 59 2.57 13.71 -10.46
C ALA A 59 1.70 12.55 -10.97
N THR A 60 1.42 11.59 -10.09
CA THR A 60 0.53 10.46 -10.35
C THR A 60 -0.42 10.31 -9.18
N ASP A 61 -1.68 10.01 -9.49
CA ASP A 61 -2.61 9.49 -8.51
C ASP A 61 -2.23 8.05 -8.18
N LEU A 62 -2.35 7.72 -6.90
CA LEU A 62 -2.26 6.38 -6.37
C LEU A 62 -3.67 5.93 -6.01
N VAL A 63 -4.07 4.81 -6.58
CA VAL A 63 -5.42 4.29 -6.48
C VAL A 63 -5.47 2.96 -5.74
N CYS A 64 -6.62 2.65 -5.15
CA CYS A 64 -6.93 1.36 -4.59
C CYS A 64 -8.33 0.89 -4.99
N ASP A 65 -8.56 -0.42 -4.87
CA ASP A 65 -9.90 -1.00 -4.92
C ASP A 65 -10.30 -1.40 -3.50
N ILE A 66 -11.51 -1.01 -3.08
CA ILE A 66 -12.05 -1.30 -1.74
C ILE A 66 -13.16 -2.34 -1.88
N TYR A 67 -13.03 -3.44 -1.15
CA TYR A 67 -13.91 -4.59 -1.15
C TYR A 67 -14.67 -4.65 0.18
N GLU A 68 -16.00 -4.62 0.10
CA GLU A 68 -16.88 -4.65 1.25
C GLU A 68 -17.91 -5.78 1.15
N PRO A 69 -18.25 -6.46 2.24
CA PRO A 69 -19.36 -7.40 2.25
C PRO A 69 -20.68 -6.71 1.88
N THR A 70 -21.37 -7.22 0.85
CA THR A 70 -22.65 -6.65 0.41
C THR A 70 -23.73 -6.91 1.47
N GLY A 71 -24.43 -5.84 1.88
CA GLY A 71 -25.52 -5.92 2.85
C GLY A 71 -25.08 -6.07 4.30
N ASP A 72 -23.79 -5.93 4.59
CA ASP A 72 -23.30 -5.82 5.96
C ASP A 72 -23.77 -4.50 6.60
N THR A 73 -24.18 -4.59 7.85
CA THR A 73 -24.70 -3.45 8.64
C THR A 73 -23.80 -3.10 9.81
N ALA A 74 -22.74 -3.87 10.04
CA ALA A 74 -21.82 -3.58 11.12
C ALA A 74 -20.86 -2.45 10.77
N THR A 75 -20.51 -1.70 11.80
CA THR A 75 -19.48 -0.66 11.79
C THR A 75 -18.25 -1.15 12.57
N ASN A 76 -17.20 -0.32 12.65
CA ASN A 76 -15.94 -0.65 13.33
C ASN A 76 -15.26 -1.91 12.77
N ARG A 77 -15.34 -2.10 11.45
CA ARG A 77 -14.80 -3.28 10.75
C ARG A 77 -13.28 -3.18 10.64
N PRO A 78 -12.52 -4.25 10.95
CA PRO A 78 -11.08 -4.28 10.71
C PRO A 78 -10.77 -4.21 9.21
N VAL A 79 -9.66 -3.56 8.88
CA VAL A 79 -9.19 -3.36 7.51
C VAL A 79 -8.02 -4.28 7.21
N ILE A 80 -8.06 -4.96 6.06
CA ILE A 80 -6.94 -5.74 5.52
C ILE A 80 -6.47 -5.09 4.20
N ILE A 81 -5.27 -4.51 4.22
CA ILE A 81 -4.62 -3.98 3.02
C ILE A 81 -3.76 -5.07 2.38
N VAL A 82 -3.96 -5.34 1.10
CA VAL A 82 -3.20 -6.31 0.30
C VAL A 82 -2.49 -5.58 -0.84
N SER A 83 -1.16 -5.58 -0.79
CA SER A 83 -0.32 -4.95 -1.82
C SER A 83 0.17 -5.97 -2.85
N HIS A 84 0.13 -5.60 -4.13
CA HIS A 84 0.60 -6.46 -5.22
C HIS A 84 2.13 -6.58 -5.29
N THR A 85 2.61 -7.55 -6.08
CA THR A 85 4.05 -7.71 -6.41
C THR A 85 4.46 -6.74 -7.52
N GLY A 86 5.62 -6.92 -8.13
CA GLY A 86 5.96 -6.30 -9.42
C GLY A 86 7.29 -5.60 -9.45
N SER A 87 8.10 -5.69 -8.40
CA SER A 87 9.44 -5.09 -8.33
C SER A 87 9.43 -3.62 -8.74
N PHE A 88 8.41 -2.87 -8.28
CA PHE A 88 8.22 -1.46 -8.62
C PHE A 88 8.21 -1.16 -10.12
N LEU A 89 7.78 -2.11 -10.95
CA LEU A 89 7.64 -1.96 -12.39
C LEU A 89 6.26 -2.52 -12.81
N PRO A 90 5.65 -1.98 -13.88
CA PRO A 90 4.39 -2.52 -14.36
C PRO A 90 4.59 -3.95 -14.88
N PRO A 91 3.51 -4.76 -14.96
CA PRO A 91 3.55 -6.08 -15.57
C PRO A 91 4.25 -6.06 -16.93
N VAL A 92 4.87 -7.19 -17.31
CA VAL A 92 5.76 -7.34 -18.47
C VAL A 92 7.11 -6.65 -18.28
N LEU A 93 7.17 -5.36 -17.92
CA LEU A 93 8.45 -4.68 -17.67
C LEU A 93 9.17 -5.21 -16.43
N ASN A 94 8.42 -5.70 -15.46
CA ASN A 94 8.95 -6.38 -14.28
C ASN A 94 9.40 -7.84 -14.53
N GLY A 95 9.28 -8.34 -15.77
CA GLY A 95 9.59 -9.73 -16.13
C GLY A 95 8.56 -10.75 -15.63
N GLN A 96 7.38 -10.31 -15.17
CA GLN A 96 6.33 -11.14 -14.61
C GLN A 96 4.96 -10.79 -15.23
N PRO A 97 3.99 -11.74 -15.25
CA PRO A 97 2.62 -11.45 -15.69
C PRO A 97 1.78 -10.77 -14.59
N THR A 98 2.33 -10.62 -13.39
CA THR A 98 1.70 -10.04 -12.20
C THR A 98 2.34 -8.70 -11.86
N GLY A 99 1.69 -7.93 -11.01
CA GLY A 99 2.16 -6.64 -10.52
C GLY A 99 1.10 -5.55 -10.57
N SER A 100 -0.16 -5.93 -10.40
CA SER A 100 -1.31 -5.02 -10.43
C SER A 100 -2.24 -5.27 -9.24
N LYS A 101 -2.96 -4.23 -8.80
CA LYS A 101 -4.07 -4.34 -7.83
C LYS A 101 -5.17 -5.29 -8.32
N THR A 102 -5.25 -5.53 -9.64
CA THR A 102 -6.20 -6.42 -10.30
C THR A 102 -5.65 -7.82 -10.59
N ASP A 103 -4.46 -8.18 -10.08
CA ASP A 103 -3.96 -9.56 -10.19
C ASP A 103 -4.97 -10.52 -9.56
N LEU A 104 -5.31 -11.63 -10.24
CA LEU A 104 -6.38 -12.55 -9.78
C LEU A 104 -6.16 -13.04 -8.34
N SER A 105 -4.91 -13.25 -7.93
CA SER A 105 -4.58 -13.66 -6.55
C SER A 105 -4.83 -12.57 -5.50
N ILE A 106 -4.73 -11.29 -5.89
CA ILE A 106 -5.03 -10.15 -5.02
C ILE A 106 -6.54 -9.96 -4.93
N VAL A 107 -7.23 -10.01 -6.07
CA VAL A 107 -8.70 -9.95 -6.15
C VAL A 107 -9.34 -11.06 -5.33
N GLU A 108 -8.86 -12.30 -5.45
CA GLU A 108 -9.40 -13.43 -4.69
C GLU A 108 -9.20 -13.24 -3.19
N GLN A 109 -8.01 -12.82 -2.74
CA GLN A 109 -7.78 -12.57 -1.31
C GLN A 109 -8.67 -11.46 -0.77
N CYS A 110 -8.76 -10.31 -1.47
CA CYS A 110 -9.61 -9.22 -1.03
C CYS A 110 -11.09 -9.63 -0.97
N THR A 111 -11.54 -10.40 -1.96
CA THR A 111 -12.91 -10.96 -1.99
C THR A 111 -13.15 -11.87 -0.78
N ARG A 112 -12.22 -12.79 -0.48
CA ARG A 112 -12.35 -13.69 0.68
C ARG A 112 -12.34 -12.95 2.01
N TRP A 113 -11.47 -11.95 2.16
CA TRP A 113 -11.47 -11.11 3.35
C TRP A 113 -12.79 -10.35 3.51
N ALA A 114 -13.32 -9.78 2.43
CA ALA A 114 -14.64 -9.14 2.45
C ALA A 114 -15.76 -10.14 2.80
N GLN A 115 -15.75 -11.36 2.26
CA GLN A 115 -16.72 -12.41 2.60
C GLN A 115 -16.68 -12.83 4.08
N LYS A 116 -15.54 -12.67 4.75
CA LYS A 116 -15.40 -12.90 6.19
C LYS A 116 -15.85 -11.70 7.04
N GLY A 117 -16.19 -10.57 6.42
CA GLY A 117 -16.73 -9.38 7.06
C GLY A 117 -15.72 -8.25 7.29
N TYR A 118 -14.50 -8.35 6.75
CA TYR A 118 -13.49 -7.29 6.76
C TYR A 118 -13.79 -6.24 5.67
N VAL A 119 -13.21 -5.05 5.79
CA VAL A 119 -13.00 -4.17 4.64
C VAL A 119 -11.62 -4.50 4.07
N ALA A 120 -11.56 -4.98 2.83
CA ALA A 120 -10.29 -5.33 2.19
C ALA A 120 -9.91 -4.29 1.14
N VAL A 121 -8.62 -3.97 1.05
CA VAL A 121 -8.11 -2.92 0.16
C VAL A 121 -7.01 -3.49 -0.71
N SER A 122 -7.15 -3.40 -2.02
CA SER A 122 -6.09 -3.69 -2.98
C SER A 122 -5.45 -2.37 -3.44
N MET A 123 -4.24 -2.07 -2.97
CA MET A 123 -3.59 -0.77 -3.23
C MET A 123 -2.55 -0.84 -4.36
N THR A 124 -2.39 0.27 -5.09
CA THR A 124 -1.21 0.53 -5.94
C THR A 124 -0.16 1.34 -5.18
N ASN A 125 1.09 1.31 -5.62
CA ASN A 125 2.17 2.16 -5.11
C ASN A 125 2.94 2.80 -6.28
N ARG A 126 3.72 3.85 -6.03
CA ARG A 126 4.60 4.45 -7.04
C ARG A 126 5.56 3.39 -7.59
N LEU A 127 5.71 3.41 -8.91
CA LEU A 127 6.61 2.55 -9.66
C LEU A 127 7.83 3.36 -10.16
N GLY A 128 8.80 2.65 -10.72
CA GLY A 128 9.99 3.17 -11.38
C GLY A 128 11.26 2.93 -10.59
N TRP A 129 12.17 2.17 -11.19
CA TRP A 129 13.61 2.08 -10.89
C TRP A 129 14.33 1.64 -12.16
N ASN A 130 15.65 1.69 -12.21
CA ASN A 130 16.41 1.36 -13.43
C ASN A 130 17.05 -0.05 -13.35
N PRO A 131 16.35 -1.11 -13.80
CA PRO A 131 16.90 -2.47 -13.80
C PRO A 131 17.97 -2.72 -14.87
N THR A 132 17.98 -1.93 -15.95
CA THR A 132 18.83 -2.17 -17.13
C THR A 132 20.13 -1.39 -17.13
N SER A 133 20.35 -0.50 -16.15
CA SER A 133 21.65 0.16 -15.98
C SER A 133 22.76 -0.88 -15.94
N THR A 134 23.88 -0.63 -16.62
CA THR A 134 25.06 -1.49 -16.56
C THR A 134 25.81 -1.34 -15.23
N ASP A 135 25.61 -0.21 -14.53
CA ASP A 135 26.19 0.07 -13.23
C ASP A 135 25.37 -0.54 -12.08
N GLN A 136 26.01 -1.39 -11.28
CA GLN A 136 25.41 -2.05 -10.11
C GLN A 136 24.97 -1.05 -9.04
N ASN A 137 25.71 0.05 -8.87
CA ASN A 137 25.42 1.06 -7.87
C ASN A 137 24.13 1.83 -8.22
N THR A 138 23.96 2.19 -9.50
CA THR A 138 22.71 2.75 -10.05
C THR A 138 21.52 1.80 -9.88
N ARG A 139 21.68 0.50 -10.16
CA ARG A 139 20.60 -0.49 -9.94
C ARG A 139 20.20 -0.58 -8.47
N THR A 140 21.20 -0.57 -7.57
CA THR A 140 21.00 -0.67 -6.12
C THR A 140 20.29 0.56 -5.57
N SER A 141 20.80 1.76 -5.89
CA SER A 141 20.23 3.03 -5.45
C SER A 141 18.79 3.21 -5.91
N THR A 142 18.52 3.04 -7.20
CA THR A 142 17.18 3.27 -7.76
C THR A 142 16.14 2.27 -7.24
N LEU A 143 16.53 1.00 -7.01
CA LEU A 143 15.63 0.01 -6.41
C LEU A 143 15.30 0.35 -4.95
N MET A 144 16.30 0.75 -4.17
CA MET A 144 16.08 1.18 -2.78
C MET A 144 15.19 2.42 -2.69
N GLN A 145 15.39 3.39 -3.57
CA GLN A 145 14.54 4.59 -3.66
C GLN A 145 13.10 4.25 -4.06
N ALA A 146 12.88 3.22 -4.89
CA ALA A 146 11.54 2.72 -5.20
C ALA A 146 10.88 2.06 -3.98
N ALA A 147 11.61 1.24 -3.23
CA ALA A 147 11.12 0.67 -1.98
C ALA A 147 10.75 1.74 -0.95
N TYR A 148 11.60 2.75 -0.78
CA TYR A 148 11.34 3.87 0.12
C TYR A 148 10.06 4.62 -0.21
N ARG A 149 9.87 4.97 -1.48
CA ARG A 149 8.65 5.64 -1.96
C ARG A 149 7.42 4.76 -1.77
N GLY A 150 7.52 3.47 -2.05
CA GLY A 150 6.43 2.52 -1.80
C GLY A 150 6.05 2.40 -0.32
N ILE A 151 7.02 2.49 0.61
CA ILE A 151 6.74 2.49 2.06
C ILE A 151 5.95 3.76 2.44
N GLN A 152 6.32 4.91 1.90
CA GLN A 152 5.58 6.16 2.11
C GLN A 152 4.14 6.07 1.57
N ASP A 153 3.97 5.46 0.40
CA ASP A 153 2.66 5.27 -0.24
C ASP A 153 1.77 4.34 0.61
N ALA A 154 2.33 3.23 1.10
CA ALA A 154 1.65 2.34 2.03
C ALA A 154 1.25 3.01 3.34
N ARG A 155 2.12 3.87 3.90
CA ARG A 155 1.76 4.71 5.07
C ARG A 155 0.64 5.69 4.74
N SER A 156 0.62 6.24 3.53
CA SER A 156 -0.44 7.13 3.06
C SER A 156 -1.77 6.40 2.91
N MET A 157 -1.78 5.14 2.46
CA MET A 157 -2.97 4.28 2.42
C MET A 157 -3.53 4.01 3.82
N ILE A 158 -2.67 3.73 4.81
CA ILE A 158 -3.09 3.56 6.21
C ILE A 158 -3.72 4.85 6.76
N ARG A 159 -3.09 6.01 6.49
CA ARG A 159 -3.63 7.31 6.90
C ARG A 159 -4.95 7.62 6.20
N PHE A 160 -5.09 7.31 4.92
CA PHE A 160 -6.34 7.48 4.18
C PHE A 160 -7.49 6.74 4.83
N MET A 161 -7.30 5.46 5.22
CA MET A 161 -8.36 4.70 5.91
C MET A 161 -8.71 5.33 7.26
N ARG A 162 -7.74 5.75 8.07
CA ARG A 162 -8.01 6.46 9.33
C ARG A 162 -8.71 7.80 9.13
N GLN A 163 -8.40 8.47 8.03
CA GLN A 163 -9.03 9.74 7.69
C GLN A 163 -10.47 9.54 7.20
N ASP A 164 -10.79 8.44 6.53
CA ASP A 164 -12.17 8.04 6.23
C ASP A 164 -12.99 7.86 7.51
N GLU A 165 -12.50 7.07 8.47
CA GLU A 165 -13.13 6.89 9.79
C GLU A 165 -13.38 8.24 10.50
N ALA A 166 -12.38 9.13 10.49
CA ALA A 166 -12.49 10.44 11.12
C ALA A 166 -13.47 11.39 10.41
N ASN A 167 -13.72 11.18 9.10
CA ASN A 167 -14.48 12.09 8.24
C ASN A 167 -15.82 11.53 7.77
N GLY A 168 -16.51 10.79 8.65
CA GLY A 168 -17.85 10.29 8.39
C GLY A 168 -17.93 8.79 8.11
N ASP A 169 -16.78 8.11 8.09
CA ASP A 169 -16.65 6.65 8.09
C ASP A 169 -17.47 5.99 6.97
N ASN A 170 -17.18 6.37 5.71
CA ASN A 170 -17.93 5.90 4.56
C ASN A 170 -17.85 4.37 4.43
N TYR A 171 -16.76 3.77 4.92
CA TYR A 171 -16.53 2.33 4.88
C TYR A 171 -16.80 1.63 6.21
N GLY A 172 -17.40 2.28 7.22
CA GLY A 172 -17.78 1.61 8.47
C GLY A 172 -16.63 0.87 9.17
N ILE A 173 -15.42 1.42 9.16
CA ILE A 173 -14.17 0.77 9.60
C ILE A 173 -13.80 1.15 11.05
N ASP A 174 -12.80 0.46 11.59
CA ASP A 174 -12.07 0.86 12.79
C ASP A 174 -10.62 1.15 12.42
N GLY A 175 -10.22 2.42 12.46
CA GLY A 175 -8.89 2.89 12.04
C GLY A 175 -7.76 2.48 12.99
N SER A 176 -8.10 1.94 14.16
CA SER A 176 -7.15 1.28 15.08
C SER A 176 -6.87 -0.18 14.71
N LYS A 177 -7.70 -0.80 13.85
CA LYS A 177 -7.62 -2.21 13.44
C LYS A 177 -7.28 -2.36 11.96
N ILE A 178 -6.10 -1.88 11.59
CA ILE A 178 -5.58 -1.99 10.22
C ILE A 178 -4.39 -2.95 10.20
N VAL A 179 -4.46 -3.96 9.33
CA VAL A 179 -3.33 -4.84 9.02
C VAL A 179 -2.97 -4.72 7.55
N MET A 180 -1.69 -4.92 7.23
CA MET A 180 -1.18 -4.87 5.87
C MET A 180 -0.36 -6.11 5.56
N GLY A 181 -0.54 -6.65 4.36
CA GLY A 181 0.27 -7.70 3.78
C GLY A 181 0.39 -7.53 2.27
N GLY A 182 0.99 -8.51 1.59
CA GLY A 182 1.09 -8.46 0.14
C GLY A 182 1.97 -9.55 -0.45
N HIS A 183 2.11 -9.53 -1.77
CA HIS A 183 2.89 -10.49 -2.54
C HIS A 183 4.22 -9.90 -2.97
N GLY A 184 5.33 -10.64 -2.81
CA GLY A 184 6.65 -10.20 -3.28
C GLY A 184 7.00 -8.80 -2.79
N THR A 185 7.00 -7.83 -3.71
CA THR A 185 7.17 -6.40 -3.40
C THR A 185 6.20 -5.87 -2.36
N GLY A 186 4.92 -6.25 -2.42
CA GLY A 186 3.94 -5.84 -1.42
C GLY A 186 4.24 -6.35 -0.01
N ALA A 187 4.89 -7.51 0.11
CA ALA A 187 5.37 -8.01 1.40
C ALA A 187 6.56 -7.18 1.92
N TYR A 188 7.46 -6.74 1.03
CA TYR A 188 8.56 -5.83 1.39
C TYR A 188 8.02 -4.50 1.91
N LEU A 189 6.96 -3.98 1.28
CA LEU A 189 6.30 -2.75 1.73
C LEU A 189 5.65 -2.92 3.10
N ALA A 190 4.89 -4.00 3.33
CA ALA A 190 4.28 -4.27 4.62
C ALA A 190 5.33 -4.38 5.75
N LEU A 191 6.43 -5.10 5.51
CA LEU A 191 7.54 -5.20 6.46
C LEU A 191 8.23 -3.84 6.66
N GLY A 192 8.51 -3.10 5.59
CA GLY A 192 9.12 -1.78 5.66
C GLY A 192 8.27 -0.76 6.43
N VAL A 193 6.94 -0.81 6.28
CA VAL A 193 6.00 -0.01 7.08
C VAL A 193 6.16 -0.33 8.57
N ALA A 194 6.27 -1.61 8.91
CA ALA A 194 6.38 -2.09 10.28
C ALA A 194 7.76 -1.85 10.92
N THR A 195 8.84 -1.80 10.14
CA THR A 195 10.21 -1.78 10.68
C THR A 195 10.99 -0.48 10.49
N LEU A 196 10.72 0.33 9.44
CA LEU A 196 11.47 1.56 9.19
C LEU A 196 10.96 2.70 10.08
N ASP A 197 11.44 2.82 11.31
CA ASP A 197 10.90 3.74 12.31
C ASP A 197 11.83 4.92 12.64
N THR A 198 13.06 4.92 12.13
CA THR A 198 14.02 6.01 12.35
C THR A 198 14.82 6.36 11.09
N SER A 199 15.03 7.66 10.86
CA SER A 199 15.82 8.14 9.72
C SER A 199 17.30 7.74 9.82
N ALA A 200 17.81 7.44 11.02
CA ALA A 200 19.18 6.97 11.23
C ALA A 200 19.47 5.68 10.47
N GLU A 201 18.46 4.83 10.26
CA GLU A 201 18.60 3.59 9.48
C GLU A 201 18.98 3.85 8.03
N LEU A 202 18.63 5.01 7.45
CA LEU A 202 18.98 5.37 6.07
C LEU A 202 20.49 5.60 5.88
N PHE A 203 21.23 5.79 6.97
CA PHE A 203 22.66 6.12 6.97
C PHE A 203 23.55 4.94 7.41
N LEU A 204 22.99 3.73 7.54
CA LEU A 204 23.80 2.55 7.82
C LEU A 204 24.73 2.24 6.64
N PRO A 205 25.94 1.69 6.85
CA PRO A 205 26.92 1.46 5.78
C PRO A 205 26.41 0.70 4.55
N LYS A 206 25.46 -0.23 4.73
CA LYS A 206 24.83 -1.00 3.64
C LYS A 206 23.88 -0.18 2.75
N PHE A 207 23.55 1.03 3.16
CA PHE A 207 22.65 1.95 2.47
C PHE A 207 23.36 3.21 1.97
N LEU A 208 24.70 3.17 1.97
CA LEU A 208 25.55 4.21 1.42
C LEU A 208 26.16 3.72 0.10
N ASP A 209 26.26 4.63 -0.85
CA ASP A 209 27.21 4.53 -1.95
C ASP A 209 28.61 4.77 -1.39
N LEU A 210 29.46 3.75 -1.53
CA LEU A 210 30.85 3.75 -1.07
C LEU A 210 31.84 3.75 -2.24
N THR A 211 31.39 4.16 -3.43
CA THR A 211 32.27 4.30 -4.62
C THR A 211 33.38 5.32 -4.35
N ASP A 212 33.08 6.37 -3.57
CA ASP A 212 34.08 7.22 -2.91
C ASP A 212 34.01 7.03 -1.39
N PRO A 213 34.87 6.18 -0.80
CA PRO A 213 34.87 5.93 0.65
C PRO A 213 35.19 7.16 1.50
N ALA A 214 35.82 8.19 0.93
CA ALA A 214 36.10 9.44 1.66
C ALA A 214 34.84 10.32 1.76
N ASN A 215 33.90 10.16 0.83
CA ASN A 215 32.66 10.93 0.75
C ASN A 215 31.46 10.00 0.52
N PRO A 216 31.08 9.16 1.50
CA PRO A 216 29.97 8.24 1.34
C PRO A 216 28.65 9.00 1.17
N VAL A 217 27.84 8.59 0.19
CA VAL A 217 26.55 9.25 -0.13
C VAL A 217 25.40 8.29 0.21
N PRO A 218 24.39 8.70 0.99
CA PRO A 218 23.24 7.83 1.25
C PRO A 218 22.40 7.63 -0.03
N TYR A 219 21.95 6.40 -0.29
CA TYR A 219 21.08 6.13 -1.44
C TYR A 219 19.72 6.82 -1.34
N ILE A 220 19.27 7.10 -0.11
CA ILE A 220 18.03 7.81 0.20
C ILE A 220 18.39 9.03 1.03
N TYR A 221 18.12 10.21 0.47
CA TYR A 221 18.37 11.48 1.13
C TYR A 221 17.03 12.19 1.42
N PRO A 222 16.59 12.28 2.70
CA PRO A 222 15.26 12.80 3.04
C PRO A 222 14.93 14.19 2.47
N PRO A 223 15.86 15.16 2.37
CA PRO A 223 15.55 16.43 1.72
C PRO A 223 15.09 16.32 0.26
N VAL A 224 15.44 15.22 -0.43
CA VAL A 224 14.98 14.93 -1.80
C VAL A 224 13.74 14.04 -1.80
N PHE A 225 13.73 12.98 -0.97
CA PHE A 225 12.69 11.94 -1.02
C PHE A 225 11.57 12.11 0.01
N GLY A 226 11.62 13.16 0.84
CA GLY A 226 10.79 13.28 2.04
C GLY A 226 11.25 12.37 3.17
N ASN A 227 10.71 12.56 4.36
CA ASN A 227 10.92 11.75 5.54
C ASN A 227 10.32 10.36 5.40
N ILE A 228 10.70 9.49 6.34
CA ILE A 228 10.32 8.09 6.34
C ILE A 228 8.80 7.91 6.42
N TRP A 229 8.09 8.87 7.00
CA TRP A 229 6.64 8.82 7.21
C TRP A 229 5.84 9.24 5.97
N GLY A 230 6.48 9.88 4.99
CA GLY A 230 5.82 10.48 3.82
C GLY A 230 4.90 11.63 4.21
N THR A 231 5.30 12.42 5.22
CA THR A 231 4.49 13.51 5.78
C THR A 231 5.07 14.90 5.55
N ASP A 232 6.20 15.01 4.86
CA ASP A 232 6.79 16.26 4.44
C ASP A 232 7.09 16.27 2.94
N MET A 233 7.52 17.43 2.48
CA MET A 233 7.94 17.63 1.10
C MET A 233 9.40 17.22 0.92
N GLY A 234 9.71 16.59 -0.20
CA GLY A 234 11.06 16.42 -0.71
C GLY A 234 11.25 17.18 -2.03
N TYR A 235 12.47 17.60 -2.34
CA TYR A 235 12.74 18.45 -3.50
C TYR A 235 14.00 18.05 -4.28
N ILE A 236 13.92 18.15 -5.60
CA ILE A 236 15.09 18.09 -6.49
C ILE A 236 15.47 19.49 -6.96
N PRO A 237 16.77 19.81 -7.10
CA PRO A 237 17.21 21.03 -7.76
C PRO A 237 16.76 21.04 -9.22
N VAL A 238 16.29 22.19 -9.70
CA VAL A 238 15.98 22.40 -11.12
C VAL A 238 17.23 22.83 -11.85
N THR A 239 17.56 22.14 -12.94
CA THR A 239 18.68 22.50 -13.82
C THR A 239 18.20 22.90 -15.21
N ASP A 240 18.90 23.83 -15.85
CA ASP A 240 18.70 24.17 -17.25
C ASP A 240 19.23 23.09 -18.20
N THR A 241 19.08 23.28 -19.51
CA THR A 241 19.53 22.33 -20.54
C THR A 241 21.06 22.14 -20.57
N ALA A 242 21.82 23.04 -19.94
CA ALA A 242 23.27 22.96 -19.80
C ALA A 242 23.70 22.34 -18.45
N GLY A 243 22.75 21.95 -17.59
CA GLY A 243 23.00 21.36 -16.28
C GLY A 243 23.27 22.37 -15.17
N ASN A 244 23.12 23.67 -15.41
CA ASN A 244 23.28 24.69 -14.37
C ASN A 244 22.02 24.77 -13.52
N TYR A 245 22.17 25.04 -12.22
CA TYR A 245 21.00 25.32 -11.37
C TYR A 245 20.25 26.55 -11.89
N VAL A 246 18.95 26.38 -12.09
CA VAL A 246 18.04 27.51 -12.29
C VAL A 246 17.95 28.23 -10.95
N LEU A 247 18.22 29.53 -10.94
CA LEU A 247 18.22 30.32 -9.70
C LEU A 247 16.95 31.18 -9.57
N ASP A 248 16.45 31.34 -8.36
CA ASP A 248 15.38 32.29 -8.02
C ASP A 248 15.90 33.74 -8.01
N SER A 249 15.01 34.70 -7.75
CA SER A 249 15.37 36.12 -7.70
C SER A 249 16.37 36.49 -6.59
N LEU A 250 16.62 35.57 -5.64
CA LEU A 250 17.54 35.72 -4.53
C LEU A 250 18.88 34.98 -4.78
N GLY A 251 19.03 34.32 -5.93
CA GLY A 251 20.22 33.57 -6.31
C GLY A 251 20.27 32.15 -5.73
N ASN A 252 19.18 31.63 -5.16
CA ASN A 252 19.12 30.26 -4.66
C ASN A 252 18.65 29.29 -5.76
N PRO A 253 19.10 28.03 -5.77
CA PRO A 253 18.55 27.02 -6.67
C PRO A 253 17.03 26.90 -6.52
N VAL A 254 16.32 26.99 -7.63
CA VAL A 254 14.91 26.66 -7.74
C VAL A 254 14.76 25.16 -7.49
N MET A 255 13.78 24.81 -6.67
CA MET A 255 13.54 23.45 -6.21
C MET A 255 12.19 22.96 -6.73
N ALA A 256 12.15 21.78 -7.36
CA ALA A 256 10.92 21.13 -7.79
C ALA A 256 10.50 20.05 -6.79
N PRO A 257 9.21 19.98 -6.40
CA PRO A 257 8.71 18.90 -5.55
C PRO A 257 9.00 17.52 -6.15
N PHE A 258 9.47 16.62 -5.29
CA PHE A 258 9.82 15.24 -5.65
C PHE A 258 9.24 14.22 -4.67
N ALA A 259 8.80 14.67 -3.50
CA ALA A 259 7.90 13.94 -2.63
C ALA A 259 6.84 14.91 -2.08
N LEU A 260 5.59 14.46 -2.06
CA LEU A 260 4.46 15.22 -1.52
C LEU A 260 3.94 14.55 -0.23
N PRO A 261 3.58 15.32 0.81
CA PRO A 261 2.89 14.80 1.98
C PRO A 261 1.47 14.39 1.60
N ASN A 262 1.01 13.25 2.10
CA ASN A 262 -0.31 12.71 1.78
C ASN A 262 -1.07 12.31 3.05
N ASN A 263 -2.34 12.73 3.15
CA ASN A 263 -3.26 12.42 4.25
C ASN A 263 -2.66 12.79 5.63
N VAL A 264 -2.09 14.00 5.73
CA VAL A 264 -1.44 14.55 6.93
C VAL A 264 -2.35 15.43 7.76
#